data_AF-A0AA40DRJ3-F1
#
_entry.id   AF-A0AA40DRJ3-F1
#
_cell.length_a   1.000
_cell.length_b   1.000
_cell.length_c   1.000
_cell.angle_alpha   90.00
_cell.angle_beta   90.00
_cell.angle_gamma   90.00
#
_symmetry.space_group_name_H-M   'P 1'
#
loop_
_entity.id
_entity.type
_entity.pdbx_description
1 polymer ?
#
loop_
_entity_poly.entity_id
_entity_poly.type
_entity_poly.pdbx_seq_one_letter_code
_entity_poly.pdbx_strand_id
1 'polypeptide(L)'
;MGLSSGGFSNAVRNSISSLAGSHHDRRSRKIEEKDKSAGATEKELEPPRFESVKKPLHLLSLPPEIQLLILSQLRFADIERLRRTCKQLRYLATPHQIRVLMGPMKLQNELLGHCKSCLAYDECRQTLLLSNVTDPGYPLASRCVRCALTDGDPRIRFGKKVRLANFDTVFICRWCGWPITEPSISAYTNEQFHRGCYRGYNNALFFYFLLGWAQLSIGITGAALAWRYFRHVTMVFAPTLTSFLLLWFCFGVLIFRSNKKRIYHWTLLLELTILGLWVPPVYYLAVGIANSPNDPVPKSTAATMAMFALNMLFRLVNSVGNMFMLFQYDMTKRHRPNVRWWRRMIHPVVAFFVFWTYPQALDQKYPPDYL
;
A
#
# COMPACT_ATOMS: atom_id res chain seq x y z
N MET A 1 -15.31 -3.87 -42.06
CA MET A 1 -14.02 -4.42 -42.53
C MET A 1 -13.21 -4.79 -41.30
N GLY A 2 -13.17 -6.10 -41.01
CA GLY A 2 -12.44 -6.64 -39.87
C GLY A 2 -11.00 -6.97 -40.24
N LEU A 3 -10.11 -6.79 -39.28
CA LEU A 3 -8.88 -7.58 -39.15
C LEU A 3 -8.60 -7.78 -37.65
N SER A 4 -8.35 -9.05 -37.34
CA SER A 4 -8.00 -9.65 -36.05
C SER A 4 -6.56 -9.34 -35.64
N SER A 5 -6.27 -9.28 -34.33
CA SER A 5 -4.98 -9.74 -33.77
C SER A 5 -5.13 -10.19 -32.31
N GLY A 6 -5.88 -11.28 -32.11
CA GLY A 6 -5.68 -12.12 -30.94
C GLY A 6 -4.56 -13.12 -31.22
N GLY A 7 -3.51 -13.14 -30.38
CA GLY A 7 -2.56 -14.26 -30.36
C GLY A 7 -1.11 -13.90 -30.07
N PHE A 8 -0.76 -13.68 -28.80
CA PHE A 8 0.63 -13.76 -28.34
C PHE A 8 0.70 -14.05 -26.82
N SER A 9 0.15 -15.19 -26.39
CA SER A 9 0.16 -15.55 -24.95
C SER A 9 0.59 -16.99 -24.63
N ASN A 10 0.61 -17.92 -25.58
CA ASN A 10 0.81 -19.34 -25.24
C ASN A 10 2.13 -19.98 -25.72
N ALA A 11 3.03 -19.24 -26.39
CA ALA A 11 4.28 -19.81 -26.93
C ALA A 11 5.52 -19.63 -26.03
N VAL A 12 5.43 -18.92 -24.90
CA VAL A 12 6.59 -18.59 -24.04
C VAL A 12 6.59 -19.39 -22.71
N ARG A 13 5.58 -20.25 -22.49
CA ARG A 13 5.41 -20.94 -21.20
C ARG A 13 6.05 -22.34 -21.11
N ASN A 14 6.63 -22.87 -22.19
CA ASN A 14 7.16 -24.25 -22.23
C ASN A 14 8.69 -24.40 -22.38
N SER A 15 9.50 -23.34 -22.19
CA SER A 15 10.97 -23.44 -22.32
C SER A 15 11.75 -23.27 -21.00
N ILE A 16 11.13 -23.51 -19.84
CA ILE A 16 11.79 -23.36 -18.52
C ILE A 16 11.62 -24.62 -17.64
N SER A 17 11.74 -25.81 -18.23
CA SER A 17 11.66 -27.07 -17.46
C SER A 17 12.75 -28.10 -17.79
N SER A 18 13.85 -27.70 -18.43
CA SER A 18 14.98 -28.61 -18.69
C SER A 18 16.31 -27.99 -18.26
N LEU A 19 16.46 -27.72 -16.96
CA LEU A 19 17.75 -27.40 -16.32
C LEU A 19 17.62 -27.58 -14.79
N ALA A 20 17.25 -28.80 -14.37
CA ALA A 20 17.45 -29.26 -13.00
C ALA A 20 18.31 -30.52 -13.09
N GLY A 21 19.59 -30.36 -12.74
CA GLY A 21 20.60 -31.39 -12.88
C GLY A 21 20.33 -32.59 -11.97
N SER A 22 20.44 -33.78 -12.56
CA SER A 22 20.68 -35.02 -11.86
C SER A 22 22.18 -35.23 -11.71
N HIS A 23 22.70 -35.22 -10.49
CA HIS A 23 23.86 -36.03 -10.08
C HIS A 23 24.08 -35.89 -8.57
N HIS A 24 23.72 -36.93 -7.81
CA HIS A 24 24.61 -37.64 -6.91
C HIS A 24 23.78 -38.59 -6.04
N ASP A 25 24.02 -39.89 -6.16
CA ASP A 25 24.09 -40.74 -4.97
C ASP A 25 25.09 -41.89 -5.19
N ARG A 26 25.97 -42.05 -4.21
CA ARG A 26 27.09 -43.00 -4.19
C ARG A 26 27.10 -43.67 -2.82
N ARG A 27 26.81 -44.97 -2.76
CA ARG A 27 27.18 -45.99 -1.73
C ARG A 27 26.55 -47.32 -2.21
N SER A 28 27.10 -48.52 -2.09
CA SER A 28 28.32 -49.08 -1.49
C SER A 28 28.43 -50.57 -1.89
N ARG A 29 29.67 -51.10 -1.87
CA ARG A 29 30.09 -52.50 -1.56
C ARG A 29 29.73 -53.68 -2.50
N LYS A 30 30.78 -54.33 -3.05
CA LYS A 30 31.40 -55.64 -2.67
C LYS A 30 32.31 -56.06 -3.85
N ILE A 31 33.64 -56.13 -3.71
CA ILE A 31 34.46 -57.33 -3.40
C ILE A 31 33.89 -58.62 -4.02
N GLU A 32 34.54 -59.11 -5.08
CA GLU A 32 34.92 -60.52 -5.24
C GLU A 32 36.01 -60.67 -6.31
N GLU A 33 37.03 -61.46 -5.96
CA GLU A 33 38.18 -61.88 -6.75
C GLU A 33 37.80 -62.90 -7.84
N LYS A 34 38.49 -62.89 -8.99
CA LYS A 34 39.05 -64.11 -9.61
C LYS A 34 40.02 -63.85 -10.78
N ASP A 35 41.26 -64.26 -10.54
CA ASP A 35 42.20 -65.05 -11.37
C ASP A 35 42.34 -64.88 -12.89
N LYS A 36 43.63 -64.68 -13.26
CA LYS A 36 44.41 -65.24 -14.40
C LYS A 36 44.06 -64.69 -15.79
N SER A 37 44.99 -64.38 -16.70
CA SER A 37 46.32 -64.94 -16.97
C SER A 37 47.17 -63.97 -17.83
N ALA A 38 48.47 -64.26 -17.87
CA ALA A 38 49.56 -63.55 -18.52
C ALA A 38 49.40 -63.24 -20.01
N GLY A 39 50.08 -62.16 -20.44
CA GLY A 39 50.33 -61.82 -21.84
C GLY A 39 51.23 -60.58 -21.91
N ALA A 40 52.55 -60.80 -21.92
CA ALA A 40 53.56 -59.77 -22.06
C ALA A 40 53.55 -59.21 -23.50
N THR A 41 53.49 -57.89 -23.64
CA THR A 41 53.93 -57.20 -24.86
C THR A 41 54.39 -55.80 -24.49
N GLU A 42 55.65 -55.51 -24.78
CA GLU A 42 56.30 -54.20 -24.61
C GLU A 42 55.45 -53.10 -25.24
N LYS A 43 55.10 -52.09 -24.43
CA LYS A 43 54.60 -50.80 -24.91
C LYS A 43 55.37 -49.69 -24.21
N GLU A 44 56.20 -49.07 -25.04
CA GLU A 44 56.69 -47.70 -25.03
C GLU A 44 56.05 -46.79 -23.97
N LEU A 45 56.90 -46.26 -23.09
CA LEU A 45 56.56 -45.42 -21.95
C LEU A 45 56.14 -44.01 -22.43
N GLU A 46 54.87 -43.81 -22.79
CA GLU A 46 54.30 -42.46 -22.87
C GLU A 46 54.24 -41.86 -21.45
N PRO A 47 54.72 -40.61 -21.23
CA PRO A 47 54.58 -39.96 -19.94
C PRO A 47 53.10 -39.77 -19.63
N PRO A 48 52.68 -39.90 -18.35
CA PRO A 48 51.28 -39.79 -17.99
C PRO A 48 50.73 -38.42 -18.42
N ARG A 49 49.76 -38.43 -19.34
CA ARG A 49 48.93 -37.25 -19.60
C ARG A 49 48.22 -36.90 -18.30
N PHE A 50 48.66 -35.83 -17.66
CA PHE A 50 47.89 -35.18 -16.61
C PHE A 50 46.59 -34.69 -17.24
N GLU A 51 45.51 -35.44 -17.07
CA GLU A 51 44.18 -34.92 -17.29
C GLU A 51 44.00 -33.74 -16.33
N SER A 52 44.00 -32.52 -16.89
CA SER A 52 43.68 -31.33 -16.13
C SER A 52 42.25 -31.49 -15.59
N VAL A 53 42.14 -31.85 -14.32
CA VAL A 53 40.89 -31.77 -13.59
C VAL A 53 40.49 -30.30 -13.65
N LYS A 54 39.55 -29.95 -14.52
CA LYS A 54 38.96 -28.61 -14.61
C LYS A 54 38.26 -28.33 -13.28
N LYS A 55 39.01 -27.85 -12.29
CA LYS A 55 38.45 -27.36 -11.04
C LYS A 55 37.43 -26.27 -11.39
N PRO A 56 36.23 -26.28 -10.77
CA PRO A 56 35.28 -25.20 -10.99
C PRO A 56 35.96 -23.89 -10.58
N LEU A 57 35.97 -22.92 -11.49
CA LEU A 57 36.55 -21.59 -11.29
C LEU A 57 35.72 -20.86 -10.22
N HIS A 58 36.13 -20.99 -8.96
CA HIS A 58 35.53 -20.23 -7.87
C HIS A 58 36.28 -18.91 -7.68
N LEU A 59 35.55 -17.84 -7.35
CA LEU A 59 36.13 -16.52 -7.08
C LEU A 59 37.30 -16.59 -6.07
N LEU A 60 37.22 -17.52 -5.11
CA LEU A 60 38.21 -17.73 -4.05
C LEU A 60 39.48 -18.45 -4.51
N SER A 61 39.47 -19.15 -5.67
CA SER A 61 40.66 -19.80 -6.22
C SER A 61 41.53 -18.86 -7.05
N LEU A 62 41.07 -17.62 -7.28
CA LEU A 62 41.83 -16.59 -8.00
C LEU A 62 42.89 -15.96 -7.08
N PRO A 63 44.04 -15.52 -7.63
CA PRO A 63 44.99 -14.69 -6.90
C PRO A 63 44.33 -13.43 -6.32
N PRO A 64 44.78 -12.93 -5.15
CA PRO A 64 44.15 -11.79 -4.47
C PRO A 64 44.14 -10.52 -5.31
N GLU A 65 45.11 -10.34 -6.21
CA GLU A 65 45.20 -9.21 -7.14
C GLU A 65 44.01 -9.21 -8.11
N ILE A 66 43.67 -10.37 -8.66
CA ILE A 66 42.53 -10.55 -9.56
C ILE A 66 41.22 -10.38 -8.78
N GLN A 67 41.16 -10.87 -7.53
CA GLN A 67 40.00 -10.65 -6.68
C GLN A 67 39.77 -9.16 -6.40
N LEU A 68 40.82 -8.39 -6.13
CA LEU A 68 40.75 -6.94 -5.94
C LEU A 68 40.37 -6.21 -7.23
N LEU A 69 40.86 -6.67 -8.39
CA LEU A 69 40.45 -6.15 -9.69
C LEU A 69 38.95 -6.38 -9.96
N ILE A 70 38.43 -7.56 -9.62
CA ILE A 70 36.99 -7.84 -9.73
C ILE A 70 36.20 -6.93 -8.79
N LEU A 71 36.67 -6.75 -7.55
CA LEU A 71 36.02 -5.83 -6.60
C LEU A 71 36.00 -4.38 -7.07
N SER A 72 36.99 -3.91 -7.85
CA SER A 72 37.04 -2.52 -8.32
C SER A 72 35.98 -2.20 -9.38
N GLN A 73 35.49 -3.25 -10.07
CA GLN A 73 34.43 -3.16 -11.07
C GLN A 73 33.03 -3.32 -10.47
N LEU A 74 32.93 -3.79 -9.22
CA LEU A 74 31.66 -3.99 -8.55
C LEU A 74 31.15 -2.71 -7.88
N ARG A 75 29.83 -2.56 -7.84
CA ARG A 75 29.18 -1.46 -7.10
C ARG A 75 29.24 -1.71 -5.61
N PHE A 76 29.03 -0.66 -4.83
CA PHE A 76 29.05 -0.75 -3.37
C PHE A 76 28.11 -1.83 -2.82
N ALA A 77 26.89 -1.92 -3.34
CA ALA A 77 25.93 -2.93 -2.89
C ALA A 77 26.39 -4.38 -3.12
N ASP A 78 27.04 -4.64 -4.24
CA ASP A 78 27.48 -5.99 -4.61
C ASP A 78 28.68 -6.42 -3.75
N ILE A 79 29.58 -5.48 -3.46
CA ILE A 79 30.69 -5.70 -2.52
C ILE A 79 30.17 -5.95 -1.11
N GLU A 80 29.20 -5.17 -0.63
CA GLU A 80 28.60 -5.38 0.69
C GLU A 80 27.86 -6.71 0.80
N ARG A 81 27.21 -7.17 -0.30
CA ARG A 81 26.62 -8.52 -0.36
C ARG A 81 27.69 -9.60 -0.33
N LEU A 82 28.76 -9.47 -1.11
CA LEU A 82 29.89 -10.41 -1.12
C LEU A 82 30.57 -10.50 0.25
N ARG A 83 30.70 -9.38 0.97
CA ARG A 83 31.24 -9.37 2.34
C ARG A 83 30.41 -10.19 3.33
N ARG A 84 29.13 -10.41 3.04
CA ARG A 84 28.22 -11.20 3.89
C ARG A 84 28.21 -12.68 3.54
N THR A 85 28.76 -13.10 2.40
CA THR A 85 28.72 -14.51 1.99
C THR A 85 29.79 -15.36 2.68
N CYS A 86 31.03 -14.90 2.78
CA CYS A 86 32.10 -15.66 3.44
C CYS A 86 33.10 -14.78 4.21
N LYS A 87 33.78 -15.39 5.20
CA LYS A 87 34.78 -14.71 6.04
C LYS A 87 35.96 -14.19 5.22
N GLN A 88 36.44 -14.96 4.24
CA GLN A 88 37.60 -14.60 3.43
C GLN A 88 37.35 -13.33 2.59
N LEU A 89 36.19 -13.23 1.92
CA LEU A 89 35.80 -12.01 1.20
C LEU A 89 35.56 -10.82 2.15
N ARG A 90 35.11 -11.09 3.37
CA ARG A 90 35.00 -10.04 4.40
C ARG A 90 36.36 -9.48 4.83
N TYR A 91 37.40 -10.32 4.89
CA TYR A 91 38.77 -9.89 5.17
C TYR A 91 39.42 -9.20 3.97
N LEU A 92 39.13 -9.65 2.75
CA LEU A 92 39.69 -9.06 1.53
C LEU A 92 39.04 -7.70 1.17
N ALA A 93 37.76 -7.49 1.51
CA ALA A 93 37.04 -6.24 1.28
C ALA A 93 36.82 -5.48 2.60
N THR A 94 37.90 -5.13 3.31
CA THR A 94 37.78 -4.29 4.52
C THR A 94 37.28 -2.88 4.17
N PRO A 95 36.63 -2.14 5.11
CA PRO A 95 36.19 -0.77 4.87
C PRO A 95 37.33 0.16 4.43
N HIS A 96 38.54 -0.08 4.92
CA HIS A 96 39.71 0.68 4.52
C HIS A 96 40.11 0.37 3.07
N GLN A 97 40.20 -0.90 2.70
CA GLN A 97 40.46 -1.31 1.32
C GLN A 97 39.43 -0.75 0.34
N ILE A 98 38.13 -0.76 0.69
CA ILE A 98 37.09 -0.20 -0.19
C ILE A 98 37.29 1.30 -0.44
N ARG A 99 37.69 2.07 0.59
CA ARG A 99 38.00 3.50 0.44
C ARG A 99 39.18 3.73 -0.49
N VAL A 100 40.21 2.89 -0.39
CA VAL A 100 41.41 2.96 -1.25
C VAL A 100 41.06 2.55 -2.69
N LEU A 101 40.31 1.47 -2.86
CA LEU A 101 39.98 0.88 -4.16
C LEU A 101 39.05 1.79 -5.00
N MET A 102 38.05 2.41 -4.37
CA MET A 102 37.09 3.28 -5.08
C MET A 102 37.52 4.75 -5.11
N GLY A 103 38.35 5.18 -4.15
CA GLY A 103 38.60 6.59 -3.88
C GLY A 103 37.45 7.28 -3.12
N PRO A 104 37.72 8.41 -2.44
CA PRO A 104 36.77 9.04 -1.53
C PRO A 104 35.52 9.60 -2.24
N MET A 105 35.68 10.26 -3.38
CA MET A 105 34.55 10.88 -4.09
C MET A 105 33.60 9.86 -4.73
N LYS A 106 34.14 8.83 -5.39
CA LYS A 106 33.33 7.78 -6.02
C LYS A 106 32.57 6.99 -4.95
N LEU A 107 33.22 6.64 -3.84
CA LEU A 107 32.57 5.96 -2.73
C LEU A 107 31.45 6.81 -2.14
N GLN A 108 31.66 8.12 -1.93
CA GLN A 108 30.60 8.99 -1.42
C GLN A 108 29.40 9.04 -2.37
N ASN A 109 29.63 9.16 -3.67
CA ASN A 109 28.56 9.16 -4.67
C ASN A 109 27.79 7.84 -4.73
N GLU A 110 28.51 6.71 -4.63
CA GLU A 110 27.92 5.38 -4.52
C GLU A 110 27.06 5.27 -3.25
N LEU A 111 27.58 5.66 -2.08
CA LEU A 111 26.84 5.58 -0.82
C LEU A 111 25.57 6.44 -0.82
N LEU A 112 25.61 7.62 -1.44
CA LEU A 112 24.42 8.49 -1.59
C LEU A 112 23.39 7.93 -2.58
N GLY A 113 23.83 7.19 -3.60
CA GLY A 113 22.99 6.56 -4.62
C GLY A 113 22.42 5.18 -4.23
N HIS A 114 22.67 4.73 -3.00
CA HIS A 114 22.14 3.46 -2.50
C HIS A 114 21.14 3.66 -1.36
N CYS A 115 20.12 2.81 -1.33
CA CYS A 115 19.22 2.73 -0.18
C CYS A 115 19.90 2.02 1.01
N LYS A 116 19.89 2.65 2.19
CA LYS A 116 20.40 2.07 3.45
C LYS A 116 19.81 0.70 3.78
N SER A 117 18.52 0.49 3.54
CA SER A 117 17.81 -0.72 3.96
C SER A 117 17.95 -1.89 2.97
N CYS A 118 17.72 -1.65 1.68
CA CYS A 118 17.71 -2.71 0.66
C CYS A 118 18.97 -2.75 -0.22
N LEU A 119 19.87 -1.77 -0.10
CA LEU A 119 21.05 -1.60 -0.95
C LEU A 119 20.71 -1.59 -2.45
N ALA A 120 19.50 -1.18 -2.83
CA ALA A 120 19.17 -0.92 -4.22
C ALA A 120 19.86 0.36 -4.67
N TYR A 121 20.50 0.30 -5.84
CA TYR A 121 21.13 1.44 -6.50
C TYR A 121 20.12 2.18 -7.36
N ASP A 122 20.17 3.50 -7.32
CA ASP A 122 19.42 4.38 -8.21
C ASP A 122 20.38 5.43 -8.78
N GLU A 123 20.68 5.29 -10.06
CA GLU A 123 21.64 6.14 -10.79
C GLU A 123 21.14 7.60 -10.87
N CYS A 124 19.86 7.79 -11.18
CA CYS A 124 19.25 9.10 -11.31
C CYS A 124 18.82 9.69 -9.96
N ARG A 125 18.88 8.91 -8.87
CA ARG A 125 18.50 9.32 -7.50
C ARG A 125 17.06 9.84 -7.36
N GLN A 126 16.18 9.46 -8.28
CA GLN A 126 14.78 9.92 -8.37
C GLN A 126 13.84 9.15 -7.44
N THR A 127 14.24 7.96 -6.99
CA THR A 127 13.46 7.07 -6.12
C THR A 127 14.01 7.01 -4.70
N LEU A 128 15.07 7.78 -4.42
CA LEU A 128 15.72 7.91 -3.12
C LEU A 128 15.30 9.21 -2.44
N LEU A 129 14.91 9.11 -1.17
CA LEU A 129 14.70 10.27 -0.32
C LEU A 129 16.04 10.88 0.09
N LEU A 130 16.12 12.21 0.05
CA LEU A 130 17.28 12.94 0.55
C LEU A 130 17.48 12.65 2.05
N SER A 131 18.68 12.24 2.40
CA SER A 131 19.10 12.08 3.79
C SER A 131 19.57 13.40 4.39
N ASN A 132 19.45 13.54 5.71
CA ASN A 132 20.00 14.70 6.39
C ASN A 132 21.49 14.43 6.70
N VAL A 133 22.32 15.47 6.63
CA VAL A 133 23.75 15.35 6.98
C VAL A 133 23.92 15.01 8.47
N THR A 134 22.94 15.38 9.29
CA THR A 134 22.90 15.07 10.72
C THR A 134 22.50 13.61 11.03
N ASP A 135 22.10 12.82 10.03
CA ASP A 135 21.76 11.41 10.26
C ASP A 135 23.03 10.62 10.63
N PRO A 136 23.00 9.76 11.67
CA PRO A 136 24.17 8.99 12.11
C PRO A 136 24.64 7.96 11.08
N GLY A 137 23.84 7.70 10.04
CA GLY A 137 24.18 6.82 8.93
C GLY A 137 24.81 7.55 7.74
N TYR A 138 24.99 8.87 7.79
CA TYR A 138 25.55 9.63 6.67
C TYR A 138 26.98 9.15 6.37
N PRO A 139 27.35 8.91 5.09
CA PRO A 139 26.61 9.21 3.86
C PRO A 139 25.59 8.14 3.40
N LEU A 140 25.61 6.92 3.96
CA LEU A 140 24.63 5.86 3.64
C LEU A 140 23.34 6.00 4.45
N ALA A 141 22.72 7.18 4.39
CA ALA A 141 21.48 7.49 5.11
C ALA A 141 20.24 7.55 4.19
N SER A 142 20.44 7.63 2.87
CA SER A 142 19.36 7.69 1.88
C SER A 142 18.48 6.44 1.94
N ARG A 143 17.17 6.61 1.79
CA ARG A 143 16.21 5.49 1.75
C ARG A 143 15.40 5.55 0.47
N CYS A 144 15.21 4.41 -0.19
CA CYS A 144 14.27 4.36 -1.30
C CYS A 144 12.84 4.52 -0.80
N VAL A 145 11.98 5.06 -1.65
CA VAL A 145 10.56 5.32 -1.36
C VAL A 145 9.86 4.06 -0.86
N ARG A 146 10.15 2.90 -1.46
CA ARG A 146 9.55 1.62 -1.05
C ARG A 146 9.90 1.24 0.38
N CYS A 147 11.18 1.32 0.76
CA CYS A 147 11.62 1.03 2.13
C CYS A 147 11.08 2.07 3.11
N ALA A 148 11.09 3.36 2.74
CA ALA A 148 10.53 4.41 3.58
C ALA A 148 9.02 4.23 3.83
N LEU A 149 8.26 3.78 2.82
CA LEU A 149 6.84 3.43 2.96
C LEU A 149 6.62 2.19 3.85
N THR A 150 7.44 1.15 3.69
CA THR A 150 7.38 -0.06 4.53
C THR A 150 7.68 0.27 6.00
N ASP A 151 8.73 1.06 6.25
CA ASP A 151 9.16 1.46 7.60
C ASP A 151 8.23 2.51 8.22
N GLY A 152 7.34 3.14 7.42
CA GLY A 152 6.44 4.18 7.88
C GLY A 152 7.15 5.49 8.20
N ASP A 153 8.16 5.86 7.41
CA ASP A 153 8.97 7.06 7.60
C ASP A 153 8.08 8.32 7.70
N PRO A 154 8.22 9.14 8.76
CA PRO A 154 7.38 10.32 8.97
C PRO A 154 7.54 11.38 7.87
N ARG A 155 8.59 11.31 7.05
CA ARG A 155 8.78 12.18 5.89
C ARG A 155 7.72 11.93 4.81
N ILE A 156 7.23 10.69 4.67
CA ILE A 156 6.22 10.35 3.68
C ILE A 156 4.81 10.48 4.27
N ARG A 157 4.15 11.60 3.97
CA ARG A 157 2.74 11.87 4.30
C ARG A 157 2.02 12.47 3.10
N PHE A 158 0.71 12.25 2.98
CA PHE A 158 -0.08 12.74 1.86
C PHE A 158 -0.01 14.25 1.67
N GLY A 159 0.09 14.70 0.42
CA GLY A 159 0.06 16.11 0.07
C GLY A 159 1.30 16.90 0.54
N LYS A 160 2.24 16.24 1.23
CA LYS A 160 3.50 16.84 1.66
C LYS A 160 4.51 16.80 0.51
N LYS A 161 5.29 17.87 0.38
CA LYS A 161 6.48 17.90 -0.49
C LYS A 161 7.62 17.17 0.19
N VAL A 162 8.30 16.30 -0.55
CA VAL A 162 9.54 15.64 -0.12
C VAL A 162 10.66 15.95 -1.09
N ARG A 163 11.88 16.05 -0.55
CA ARG A 163 13.08 16.21 -1.36
C ARG A 163 13.67 14.85 -1.68
N LEU A 164 13.90 14.61 -2.96
CA LEU A 164 14.61 13.45 -3.46
C LEU A 164 16.12 13.68 -3.41
N ALA A 165 16.89 12.61 -3.56
CA ALA A 165 18.35 12.66 -3.50
C ALA A 165 18.99 13.32 -4.75
N ASN A 166 18.22 13.55 -5.82
CA ASN A 166 18.58 14.43 -6.93
C ASN A 166 18.28 15.92 -6.65
N PHE A 167 17.86 16.25 -5.43
CA PHE A 167 17.45 17.58 -4.95
C PHE A 167 16.10 18.09 -5.45
N ASP A 168 15.38 17.34 -6.28
CA ASP A 168 14.04 17.71 -6.71
C ASP A 168 13.03 17.63 -5.58
N THR A 169 12.09 18.58 -5.57
CA THR A 169 10.95 18.59 -4.66
C THR A 169 9.73 18.00 -5.34
N VAL A 170 9.27 16.85 -4.87
CA VAL A 170 8.10 16.15 -5.43
C VAL A 170 6.97 16.08 -4.42
N PHE A 171 5.73 16.08 -4.91
CA PHE A 171 4.56 15.85 -4.09
C PHE A 171 4.32 14.37 -3.86
N ILE A 172 3.85 14.03 -2.65
CA ILE A 172 3.31 12.71 -2.37
C ILE A 172 1.83 12.68 -2.73
N CYS A 173 1.46 11.78 -3.65
CA CYS A 173 0.10 11.64 -4.12
C CYS A 173 -0.87 11.37 -2.97
N ARG A 174 -1.92 12.21 -2.82
CA ARG A 174 -2.91 12.12 -1.74
C ARG A 174 -3.76 10.85 -1.72
N TRP A 175 -3.85 10.14 -2.85
CA TRP A 175 -4.65 8.91 -2.97
C TRP A 175 -3.82 7.65 -2.67
N CYS A 176 -2.67 7.51 -3.34
CA CYS A 176 -1.86 6.29 -3.25
C CYS A 176 -0.67 6.40 -2.29
N GLY A 177 -0.23 7.60 -1.93
CA GLY A 177 0.89 7.82 -1.00
C GLY A 177 2.27 7.64 -1.61
N TRP A 178 2.35 7.44 -2.93
CA TRP A 178 3.60 7.39 -3.68
C TRP A 178 3.97 8.80 -4.20
N PRO A 179 5.28 9.11 -4.28
CA PRO A 179 5.75 10.38 -4.83
C PRO A 179 5.50 10.45 -6.33
N ILE A 180 5.19 11.66 -6.80
CA ILE A 180 4.97 12.00 -8.20
C ILE A 180 6.33 12.43 -8.76
N THR A 181 7.10 11.49 -9.30
CA THR A 181 8.45 11.74 -9.79
C THR A 181 8.47 12.39 -11.18
N GLU A 182 7.44 12.18 -11.98
CA GLU A 182 7.36 12.70 -13.34
C GLU A 182 6.12 13.57 -13.55
N PRO A 183 6.25 14.70 -14.27
CA PRO A 183 5.14 15.58 -14.59
C PRO A 183 4.12 14.91 -15.53
N SER A 184 4.54 13.97 -16.38
CA SER A 184 3.68 13.18 -17.29
C SER A 184 2.64 12.32 -16.55
N ILE A 185 2.95 11.94 -15.31
CA ILE A 185 2.10 11.08 -14.47
C ILE A 185 1.18 11.93 -13.58
N SER A 186 1.47 13.23 -13.42
CA SER A 186 0.64 14.16 -12.66
C SER A 186 -0.71 14.42 -13.34
N ALA A 187 -1.74 14.70 -12.55
CA ALA A 187 -3.03 15.11 -13.10
C ALA A 187 -2.98 16.60 -13.52
N TYR A 188 -3.36 16.90 -14.77
CA TYR A 188 -3.32 18.25 -15.35
C TYR A 188 -3.97 19.34 -14.49
N THR A 189 -5.04 19.02 -13.76
CA THR A 189 -5.77 19.98 -12.93
C THR A 189 -5.31 20.02 -11.48
N ASN A 190 -4.53 19.02 -11.03
CA ASN A 190 -4.12 18.88 -9.64
C ASN A 190 -2.78 18.14 -9.54
N GLU A 191 -1.70 18.91 -9.34
CA GLU A 191 -0.32 18.41 -9.21
C GLU A 191 -0.10 17.44 -8.04
N GLN A 192 -1.06 17.33 -7.11
CA GLN A 192 -0.98 16.51 -5.91
C GLN A 192 -1.53 15.09 -6.11
N PHE A 193 -1.91 14.72 -7.33
CA PHE A 193 -2.41 13.39 -7.67
C PHE A 193 -1.76 12.83 -8.94
N HIS A 194 -1.60 11.51 -9.00
CA HIS A 194 -1.39 10.83 -10.28
C HIS A 194 -2.66 10.89 -11.11
N ARG A 195 -2.55 10.90 -12.44
CA ARG A 195 -3.70 10.93 -13.37
C ARG A 195 -4.74 9.85 -13.09
N GLY A 196 -4.31 8.59 -12.93
CA GLY A 196 -5.21 7.47 -12.60
C GLY A 196 -5.80 7.56 -11.18
N CYS A 197 -5.03 8.06 -10.23
CA CYS A 197 -5.47 8.26 -8.85
C CYS A 197 -6.52 9.38 -8.75
N TYR A 198 -6.35 10.45 -9.52
CA TYR A 198 -7.30 11.55 -9.59
C TYR A 198 -8.66 11.10 -10.12
N ARG A 199 -8.68 10.21 -11.12
CA ARG A 199 -9.93 9.59 -11.60
C ARG A 199 -10.65 8.80 -10.48
N GLY A 200 -9.90 8.01 -9.72
CA GLY A 200 -10.45 7.28 -8.56
C GLY A 200 -11.01 8.21 -7.48
N TYR A 201 -10.30 9.31 -7.21
CA TYR A 201 -10.74 10.35 -6.29
C TYR A 201 -12.03 11.04 -6.77
N ASN A 202 -12.09 11.44 -8.04
CA ASN A 202 -13.27 12.07 -8.63
C ASN A 202 -14.49 11.13 -8.61
N ASN A 203 -14.28 9.84 -8.87
CA ASN A 203 -15.35 8.85 -8.74
C ASN A 203 -15.86 8.75 -7.29
N ALA A 204 -14.97 8.82 -6.29
CA ALA A 204 -15.37 8.82 -4.88
C ALA A 204 -16.14 10.10 -4.50
N LEU A 205 -15.74 11.26 -5.01
CA LEU A 205 -16.48 12.52 -4.84
C LEU A 205 -17.88 12.45 -5.46
N PHE A 206 -17.97 11.94 -6.68
CA PHE A 206 -19.24 11.78 -7.38
C PHE A 206 -20.16 10.80 -6.65
N PHE A 207 -19.62 9.66 -6.20
CA PHE A 207 -20.37 8.69 -5.41
C PHE A 207 -20.88 9.29 -4.09
N TYR A 208 -20.04 10.05 -3.38
CA TYR A 208 -20.45 10.77 -2.17
C TYR A 208 -21.57 11.77 -2.45
N PHE A 209 -21.51 12.50 -3.55
CA PHE A 209 -22.57 13.41 -3.96
C PHE A 209 -23.91 12.69 -4.20
N LEU A 210 -23.89 11.55 -4.91
CA LEU A 210 -25.08 10.72 -5.12
C LEU A 210 -25.64 10.15 -3.80
N LEU A 211 -24.75 9.68 -2.92
CA LEU A 211 -25.15 9.21 -1.59
C LEU A 211 -25.81 10.31 -0.76
N GLY A 212 -25.32 11.55 -0.84
CA GLY A 212 -25.92 12.69 -0.18
C GLY A 212 -27.38 12.91 -0.63
N TRP A 213 -27.65 12.85 -1.93
CA TRP A 213 -29.02 12.93 -2.47
C TRP A 213 -29.89 11.75 -2.06
N ALA A 214 -29.35 10.54 -2.10
CA ALA A 214 -30.07 9.35 -1.63
C ALA A 214 -30.46 9.48 -0.15
N GLN A 215 -29.51 9.85 0.72
CA GLN A 215 -29.74 10.03 2.15
C GLN A 215 -30.74 11.17 2.44
N LEU A 216 -30.66 12.28 1.71
CA LEU A 216 -31.63 13.37 1.80
C LEU A 216 -33.03 12.89 1.42
N SER A 217 -33.15 12.14 0.32
CA SER A 217 -34.43 11.62 -0.18
C SER A 217 -35.05 10.65 0.81
N ILE A 218 -34.26 9.71 1.36
CA ILE A 218 -34.70 8.76 2.39
C ILE A 218 -35.15 9.50 3.65
N GLY A 219 -34.41 10.52 4.09
CA GLY A 219 -34.77 11.32 5.26
C GLY A 219 -36.09 12.08 5.09
N ILE A 220 -36.30 12.71 3.92
CA ILE A 220 -37.53 13.45 3.60
C ILE A 220 -38.72 12.48 3.48
N THR A 221 -38.58 11.40 2.71
CA THR A 221 -39.67 10.43 2.53
C THR A 221 -40.00 9.71 3.84
N GLY A 222 -38.99 9.36 4.65
CA GLY A 222 -39.20 8.78 5.98
C GLY A 222 -40.00 9.72 6.89
N ALA A 223 -39.63 11.00 6.97
CA ALA A 223 -40.37 12.00 7.75
C ALA A 223 -41.80 12.19 7.21
N ALA A 224 -41.98 12.27 5.89
CA ALA A 224 -43.30 12.44 5.27
C ALA A 224 -44.23 11.25 5.57
N LEU A 225 -43.73 10.01 5.48
CA LEU A 225 -44.49 8.82 5.85
C LEU A 225 -44.86 8.83 7.34
N ALA A 226 -43.92 9.21 8.21
CA ALA A 226 -44.17 9.33 9.65
C ALA A 226 -45.30 10.34 9.94
N TRP A 227 -45.28 11.50 9.31
CA TRP A 227 -46.29 12.53 9.51
C TRP A 227 -47.64 12.19 8.87
N ARG A 228 -47.65 11.43 7.77
CA ARG A 228 -48.88 11.02 7.09
C ARG A 228 -49.64 9.94 7.85
N TYR A 229 -48.94 8.98 8.43
CA TYR A 229 -49.54 7.78 9.04
C TYR A 229 -49.53 7.80 10.58
N PHE A 230 -48.58 8.52 11.21
CA PHE A 230 -48.36 8.50 12.66
C PHE A 230 -48.39 9.89 13.29
N ARG A 231 -49.11 10.85 12.69
CA ARG A 231 -49.20 12.25 13.15
C ARG A 231 -49.58 12.39 14.62
N HIS A 232 -50.46 11.53 15.10
CA HIS A 232 -51.01 11.59 16.46
C HIS A 232 -50.17 10.85 17.49
N VAL A 233 -49.13 10.11 17.07
CA VAL A 233 -48.26 9.34 17.96
C VAL A 233 -47.05 10.20 18.30
N THR A 234 -47.02 10.78 19.50
CA THR A 234 -45.95 11.69 19.95
C THR A 234 -44.56 11.06 19.90
N MET A 235 -44.45 9.76 20.26
CA MET A 235 -43.19 8.99 20.19
C MET A 235 -42.63 8.85 18.77
N VAL A 236 -43.45 8.99 17.74
CA VAL A 236 -43.01 8.95 16.33
C VAL A 236 -42.88 10.37 15.77
N PHE A 237 -43.86 11.22 16.04
CA PHE A 237 -43.95 12.56 15.45
C PHE A 237 -42.85 13.50 15.95
N ALA A 238 -42.63 13.60 17.27
CA ALA A 238 -41.66 14.55 17.81
C ALA A 238 -40.21 14.23 17.34
N PRO A 239 -39.71 12.98 17.44
CA PRO A 239 -38.35 12.68 17.01
C PRO A 239 -38.14 12.83 15.49
N THR A 240 -39.15 12.49 14.68
CA THR A 240 -39.06 12.64 13.21
C THR A 240 -39.08 14.10 12.78
N LEU A 241 -39.83 14.96 13.47
CA LEU A 241 -39.79 16.41 13.25
C LEU A 241 -38.42 16.99 13.61
N THR A 242 -37.89 16.67 14.80
CA THR A 242 -36.56 17.13 15.22
C THR A 242 -35.47 16.62 14.28
N SER A 243 -35.52 15.35 13.88
CA SER A 243 -34.57 14.79 12.91
C SER A 243 -34.66 15.46 11.55
N PHE A 244 -35.85 15.87 11.10
CA PHE A 244 -36.01 16.59 9.84
C PHE A 244 -35.36 17.98 9.89
N LEU A 245 -35.55 18.72 10.99
CA LEU A 245 -34.88 20.01 11.18
C LEU A 245 -33.35 19.85 11.24
N LEU A 246 -32.86 18.84 11.96
CA LEU A 246 -31.43 18.53 12.03
C LEU A 246 -30.86 18.09 10.68
N LEU A 247 -31.63 17.39 9.83
CA LEU A 247 -31.21 17.04 8.47
C LEU A 247 -30.93 18.29 7.63
N TRP A 248 -31.79 19.30 7.67
CA TRP A 248 -31.57 20.57 6.99
C TRP A 248 -30.41 21.36 7.58
N PHE A 249 -30.26 21.34 8.91
CA PHE A 249 -29.09 21.92 9.57
C PHE A 249 -27.79 21.25 9.09
N CYS A 250 -27.73 19.92 9.04
CA CYS A 250 -26.59 19.17 8.50
C CYS A 250 -26.31 19.54 7.03
N PHE A 251 -27.35 19.65 6.20
CA PHE A 251 -27.22 20.06 4.81
C PHE A 251 -26.61 21.47 4.69
N GLY A 252 -27.09 22.41 5.51
CA GLY A 252 -26.51 23.76 5.60
C GLY A 252 -25.04 23.72 6.02
N VAL A 253 -24.71 22.95 7.07
CA VAL A 253 -23.32 22.78 7.51
C VAL A 253 -22.44 22.22 6.40
N LEU A 254 -22.92 21.26 5.60
CA LEU A 254 -22.17 20.70 4.46
C LEU A 254 -21.91 21.72 3.35
N ILE A 255 -22.89 22.57 3.01
CA ILE A 255 -22.73 23.63 2.00
C ILE A 255 -21.71 24.68 2.46
N PHE A 256 -21.82 25.13 3.72
CA PHE A 256 -20.95 26.18 4.26
C PHE A 256 -19.63 25.65 4.83
N ARG A 257 -19.38 24.34 4.74
CA ARG A 257 -18.17 23.71 5.27
C ARG A 257 -16.95 24.17 4.48
N SER A 258 -16.17 25.06 5.07
CA SER A 258 -14.85 25.39 4.54
C SER A 258 -13.88 24.21 4.72
N ASN A 259 -13.11 23.88 3.68
CA ASN A 259 -12.09 22.82 3.68
C ASN A 259 -10.95 23.01 4.70
N LYS A 260 -10.93 24.15 5.40
CA LYS A 260 -9.85 24.53 6.33
C LYS A 260 -10.03 24.00 7.76
N LYS A 261 -11.25 23.72 8.24
CA LYS A 261 -11.50 23.35 9.65
C LYS A 261 -11.95 21.89 9.82
N ARG A 262 -11.31 21.17 10.76
CA ARG A 262 -11.66 19.78 11.13
C ARG A 262 -12.86 19.75 12.07
N ILE A 263 -14.06 19.76 11.50
CA ILE A 263 -15.33 19.77 12.25
C ILE A 263 -15.85 18.34 12.51
N TYR A 264 -14.97 17.32 12.52
CA TYR A 264 -15.38 15.90 12.59
C TYR A 264 -16.13 15.52 13.87
N HIS A 265 -15.76 16.13 15.01
CA HIS A 265 -16.42 15.88 16.29
C HIS A 265 -17.88 16.36 16.29
N TRP A 266 -18.13 17.54 15.70
CA TRP A 266 -19.47 18.09 15.59
C TRP A 266 -20.33 17.32 14.59
N THR A 267 -19.76 16.90 13.46
CA THR A 267 -20.49 16.05 12.51
C THR A 267 -20.80 14.70 13.13
N LEU A 268 -19.87 14.09 13.88
CA LEU A 268 -20.15 12.85 14.61
C LEU A 268 -21.28 13.03 15.64
N LEU A 269 -21.25 14.10 16.44
CA LEU A 269 -22.28 14.39 17.44
C LEU A 269 -23.66 14.57 16.81
N LEU A 270 -23.74 15.26 15.67
CA LEU A 270 -24.98 15.44 14.92
C LEU A 270 -25.51 14.11 14.36
N GLU A 271 -24.65 13.31 13.75
CA GLU A 271 -25.03 11.99 13.21
C GLU A 271 -25.54 11.05 14.32
N LEU A 272 -24.87 11.03 15.49
CA LEU A 272 -25.29 10.24 16.65
C LEU A 272 -26.61 10.73 17.26
N THR A 273 -26.80 12.06 17.35
CA THR A 273 -28.06 12.65 17.82
C THR A 273 -29.21 12.27 16.90
N ILE A 274 -29.03 12.38 15.58
CA ILE A 274 -30.03 11.98 14.60
C ILE A 274 -30.30 10.49 14.72
N LEU A 275 -29.27 9.65 14.78
CA LEU A 275 -29.42 8.20 14.95
C LEU A 275 -30.26 7.85 16.20
N GLY A 276 -29.99 8.53 17.32
CA GLY A 276 -30.76 8.37 18.57
C GLY A 276 -32.22 8.77 18.43
N LEU A 277 -32.53 9.84 17.70
CA LEU A 277 -33.91 10.29 17.44
C LEU A 277 -34.72 9.28 16.61
N TRP A 278 -34.08 8.40 15.83
CA TRP A 278 -34.79 7.35 15.08
C TRP A 278 -35.10 6.10 15.91
N VAL A 279 -34.51 5.94 17.11
CA VAL A 279 -34.75 4.77 17.97
C VAL A 279 -36.21 4.70 18.46
N PRO A 280 -36.82 5.76 19.03
CA PRO A 280 -38.21 5.67 19.52
C PRO A 280 -39.24 5.35 18.42
N PRO A 281 -39.20 5.97 17.22
CA PRO A 281 -40.08 5.59 16.12
C PRO A 281 -39.96 4.12 15.71
N VAL A 282 -38.74 3.61 15.59
CA VAL A 282 -38.47 2.21 15.21
C VAL A 282 -38.94 1.25 16.31
N TYR A 283 -38.67 1.59 17.57
CA TYR A 283 -39.13 0.80 18.72
C TYR A 283 -40.65 0.70 18.76
N TYR A 284 -41.36 1.82 18.59
CA TYR A 284 -42.83 1.84 18.59
C TYR A 284 -43.42 0.92 17.52
N LEU A 285 -42.90 0.98 16.29
CA LEU A 285 -43.37 0.14 15.19
C LEU A 285 -43.01 -1.34 15.40
N ALA A 286 -41.79 -1.63 15.88
CA ALA A 286 -41.35 -3.00 16.13
C ALA A 286 -42.18 -3.68 17.22
N VAL A 287 -42.45 -2.98 18.33
CA VAL A 287 -43.30 -3.50 19.41
C VAL A 287 -44.74 -3.68 18.95
N GLY A 288 -45.28 -2.74 18.16
CA GLY A 288 -46.62 -2.86 17.59
C GLY A 288 -46.77 -4.11 16.70
N ILE A 289 -45.75 -4.45 15.91
CA ILE A 289 -45.74 -5.66 15.09
C ILE A 289 -45.58 -6.92 15.95
N ALA A 290 -44.69 -6.89 16.95
CA ALA A 290 -44.45 -8.03 17.83
C ALA A 290 -45.67 -8.39 18.69
N ASN A 291 -46.45 -7.40 19.11
CA ASN A 291 -47.64 -7.61 19.94
C ASN A 291 -48.87 -8.08 19.14
N SER A 292 -48.85 -7.96 17.82
CA SER A 292 -49.93 -8.40 16.91
C SER A 292 -49.40 -9.39 15.86
N PRO A 293 -48.90 -10.57 16.26
CA PRO A 293 -48.24 -11.50 15.33
C PRO A 293 -49.19 -12.14 14.31
N ASN A 294 -50.48 -12.18 14.62
CA ASN A 294 -51.51 -12.80 13.78
C ASN A 294 -52.14 -11.81 12.78
N ASP A 295 -51.90 -10.51 12.93
CA ASP A 295 -52.46 -9.49 12.04
C ASP A 295 -51.50 -9.21 10.88
N PRO A 296 -51.98 -9.13 9.63
CA PRO A 296 -51.14 -8.77 8.51
C PRO A 296 -50.62 -7.33 8.66
N VAL A 297 -49.30 -7.17 8.66
CA VAL A 297 -48.66 -5.85 8.78
C VAL A 297 -49.11 -4.97 7.60
N PRO A 298 -49.69 -3.77 7.85
CA PRO A 298 -50.06 -2.87 6.78
C PRO A 298 -48.85 -2.50 5.90
N LYS A 299 -49.05 -2.48 4.57
CA LYS A 299 -47.98 -2.14 3.62
C LYS A 299 -47.34 -0.77 3.91
N SER A 300 -48.12 0.19 4.40
CA SER A 300 -47.64 1.52 4.83
C SER A 300 -46.69 1.43 6.02
N THR A 301 -47.00 0.60 7.02
CA THR A 301 -46.15 0.36 8.19
C THR A 301 -44.85 -0.32 7.79
N ALA A 302 -44.92 -1.35 6.95
CA ALA A 302 -43.74 -2.03 6.43
C ALA A 302 -42.82 -1.08 5.63
N ALA A 303 -43.38 -0.27 4.74
CA ALA A 303 -42.63 0.72 3.97
C ALA A 303 -42.00 1.80 4.87
N THR A 304 -42.73 2.28 5.88
CA THR A 304 -42.24 3.28 6.84
C THR A 304 -41.08 2.71 7.65
N MET A 305 -41.21 1.49 8.16
CA MET A 305 -40.15 0.78 8.89
C MET A 305 -38.91 0.57 8.02
N ALA A 306 -39.08 0.19 6.76
CA ALA A 306 -37.96 0.02 5.82
C ALA A 306 -37.20 1.34 5.59
N MET A 307 -37.91 2.45 5.42
CA MET A 307 -37.28 3.77 5.27
C MET A 307 -36.56 4.22 6.54
N PHE A 308 -37.12 3.93 7.72
CA PHE A 308 -36.49 4.24 9.01
C PHE A 308 -35.20 3.43 9.19
N ALA A 309 -35.26 2.12 8.95
CA ALA A 309 -34.12 1.22 9.04
C ALA A 309 -33.01 1.62 8.05
N LEU A 310 -33.38 1.95 6.81
CA LEU A 310 -32.43 2.40 5.80
C LEU A 310 -31.78 3.73 6.20
N ASN A 311 -32.55 4.69 6.70
CA ASN A 311 -31.99 5.95 7.21
C ASN A 311 -31.02 5.70 8.37
N MET A 312 -31.40 4.87 9.35
CA MET A 312 -30.53 4.52 10.47
C MET A 312 -29.23 3.85 10.00
N LEU A 313 -29.29 2.97 9.00
CA LEU A 313 -28.11 2.34 8.42
C LEU A 313 -27.16 3.38 7.81
N PHE A 314 -27.66 4.32 7.01
CA PHE A 314 -26.84 5.40 6.45
C PHE A 314 -26.17 6.24 7.56
N ARG A 315 -26.94 6.59 8.59
CA ARG A 315 -26.44 7.36 9.76
C ARG A 315 -25.39 6.59 10.56
N LEU A 316 -25.54 5.28 10.69
CA LEU A 316 -24.56 4.42 11.35
C LEU A 316 -23.25 4.37 10.56
N VAL A 317 -23.31 4.17 9.25
CA VAL A 317 -22.12 4.16 8.38
C VAL A 317 -21.40 5.52 8.43
N ASN A 318 -22.14 6.63 8.40
CA ASN A 318 -21.57 7.98 8.57
C ASN A 318 -20.92 8.17 9.95
N SER A 319 -21.53 7.64 11.01
CA SER A 319 -20.98 7.72 12.37
C SER A 319 -19.67 6.94 12.47
N VAL A 320 -19.59 5.74 11.90
CA VAL A 320 -18.38 4.92 11.85
C VAL A 320 -17.27 5.62 11.06
N GLY A 321 -17.56 6.20 9.90
CA GLY A 321 -16.55 6.92 9.12
C GLY A 321 -16.06 8.20 9.80
N ASN A 322 -16.95 8.97 10.44
CA ASN A 322 -16.56 10.11 11.28
C ASN A 322 -15.67 9.70 12.45
N MET A 323 -15.93 8.53 13.07
CA MET A 323 -15.10 7.97 14.13
C MET A 323 -13.68 7.64 13.63
N PHE A 324 -13.54 7.01 12.45
CA PHE A 324 -12.22 6.75 11.87
C PHE A 324 -11.44 8.03 11.53
N MET A 325 -12.14 9.09 11.08
CA MET A 325 -11.52 10.40 10.86
C MET A 325 -11.09 11.06 12.18
N LEU A 326 -11.84 10.87 13.27
CA LEU A 326 -11.51 11.32 14.61
C LEU A 326 -10.18 10.76 15.10
N PHE A 327 -9.99 9.45 14.91
CA PHE A 327 -8.76 8.75 15.30
C PHE A 327 -7.57 9.01 14.37
N GLN A 328 -7.69 9.98 13.45
CA GLN A 328 -6.64 10.38 12.51
C GLN A 328 -6.04 9.20 11.76
N TYR A 329 -6.91 8.32 11.26
CA TYR A 329 -6.44 7.16 10.52
C TYR A 329 -5.59 7.57 9.31
N ASP A 330 -4.33 7.14 9.31
CA ASP A 330 -3.39 7.43 8.25
C ASP A 330 -3.68 6.57 7.01
N MET A 331 -4.32 7.18 6.02
CA MET A 331 -4.70 6.51 4.77
C MET A 331 -3.48 6.03 3.96
N THR A 332 -2.24 6.45 4.27
CA THR A 332 -1.03 6.03 3.53
C THR A 332 -0.79 4.55 3.71
N LYS A 333 -1.30 3.99 4.82
CA LYS A 333 -1.22 2.58 5.16
C LYS A 333 -1.92 1.67 4.14
N ARG A 334 -2.88 2.19 3.37
CA ARG A 334 -3.63 1.41 2.37
C ARG A 334 -2.77 0.81 1.28
N HIS A 335 -1.78 1.55 0.80
CA HIS A 335 -0.94 1.15 -0.33
C HIS A 335 0.50 0.81 0.12
N ARG A 336 0.71 0.58 1.42
CA ARG A 336 2.03 0.18 1.91
C ARG A 336 2.39 -1.21 1.37
N PRO A 337 3.61 -1.38 0.83
CA PRO A 337 4.10 -2.69 0.44
C PRO A 337 4.36 -3.56 1.68
N ASN A 338 4.20 -4.88 1.54
CA ASN A 338 4.48 -5.90 2.58
C ASN A 338 3.60 -5.84 3.84
N VAL A 339 2.38 -5.30 3.73
CA VAL A 339 1.41 -5.35 4.83
C VAL A 339 0.87 -6.78 5.03
N ARG A 340 0.75 -7.21 6.30
CA ARG A 340 0.11 -8.49 6.69
C ARG A 340 -1.27 -8.62 6.05
N TRP A 341 -1.64 -9.84 5.64
CA TRP A 341 -2.85 -10.07 4.85
C TRP A 341 -4.14 -9.55 5.50
N TRP A 342 -4.33 -9.74 6.82
CA TRP A 342 -5.48 -9.19 7.56
C TRP A 342 -5.57 -7.65 7.46
N ARG A 343 -4.44 -6.96 7.59
CA ARG A 343 -4.39 -5.49 7.48
C ARG A 343 -4.68 -5.04 6.04
N ARG A 344 -4.30 -5.84 5.04
CA ARG A 344 -4.62 -5.59 3.63
C ARG A 344 -6.14 -5.62 3.37
N MET A 345 -6.91 -6.37 4.15
CA MET A 345 -8.38 -6.37 4.10
C MET A 345 -9.00 -5.21 4.90
N ILE A 346 -8.43 -4.85 6.05
CA ILE A 346 -8.96 -3.76 6.89
C ILE A 346 -8.78 -2.39 6.23
N HIS A 347 -7.63 -2.11 5.62
CA HIS A 347 -7.35 -0.80 5.03
C HIS A 347 -8.36 -0.33 3.96
N PRO A 348 -8.81 -1.15 2.99
CA PRO A 348 -9.84 -0.75 2.05
C PRO A 348 -11.21 -0.57 2.73
N VAL A 349 -11.53 -1.34 3.76
CA VAL A 349 -12.79 -1.19 4.53
C VAL A 349 -12.82 0.14 5.27
N VAL A 350 -11.74 0.50 5.98
CA VAL A 350 -11.64 1.81 6.63
C VAL A 350 -11.71 2.94 5.60
N ALA A 351 -11.03 2.78 4.46
CA ALA A 351 -11.09 3.76 3.38
C ALA A 351 -12.51 3.91 2.81
N PHE A 352 -13.27 2.83 2.70
CA PHE A 352 -14.68 2.87 2.30
C PHE A 352 -15.51 3.71 3.26
N PHE A 353 -15.42 3.48 4.58
CA PHE A 353 -16.15 4.28 5.56
C PHE A 353 -15.77 5.76 5.53
N VAL A 354 -14.47 6.07 5.38
CA VAL A 354 -13.99 7.46 5.27
C VAL A 354 -14.53 8.12 3.99
N PHE A 355 -14.47 7.45 2.84
CA PHE A 355 -14.97 8.01 1.57
C PHE A 355 -16.49 8.03 1.46
N TRP A 356 -17.18 7.13 2.14
CA TRP A 356 -18.63 7.20 2.31
C TRP A 356 -19.05 8.47 3.04
N THR A 357 -18.28 8.84 4.07
CA THR A 357 -18.67 9.94 4.97
C THR A 357 -18.15 11.30 4.52
N TYR A 358 -16.90 11.38 4.06
CA TYR A 358 -16.28 12.63 3.62
C TYR A 358 -15.00 12.39 2.80
N PRO A 359 -15.10 12.19 1.47
CA PRO A 359 -13.94 11.91 0.62
C PRO A 359 -12.95 13.09 0.55
N GLN A 360 -13.44 14.33 0.69
CA GLN A 360 -12.64 15.55 0.76
C GLN A 360 -11.70 15.61 1.98
N ALA A 361 -11.78 14.66 2.92
CA ALA A 361 -10.76 14.49 3.94
C ALA A 361 -9.35 14.35 3.35
N LEU A 362 -9.24 13.83 2.12
CA LEU A 362 -7.96 13.74 1.41
C LEU A 362 -7.38 15.09 1.01
N ASP A 363 -8.19 16.12 0.79
CA ASP A 363 -7.73 17.45 0.35
C ASP A 363 -7.24 18.32 1.51
N GLN A 364 -7.55 17.92 2.75
CA GLN A 364 -7.10 18.65 3.93
C GLN A 364 -5.58 18.66 4.03
N LYS A 365 -5.00 19.83 4.30
CA LYS A 365 -3.55 19.97 4.50
C LYS A 365 -3.11 19.27 5.79
N TYR A 366 -1.91 18.70 5.74
CA TYR A 366 -1.22 18.14 6.90
C TYR A 366 0.16 18.80 7.03
N PRO A 367 0.44 19.52 8.15
CA PRO A 367 -0.47 19.84 9.25
C PRO A 367 -1.62 20.78 8.81
N PRO A 368 -2.72 20.87 9.59
CA PRO A 368 -3.73 21.90 9.39
C PRO A 368 -3.11 23.29 9.46
N ASP A 369 -3.57 24.21 8.61
CA ASP A 369 -3.24 25.62 8.76
C ASP A 369 -3.99 26.11 10.02
N TYR A 370 -3.32 26.14 11.18
CA TYR A 370 -3.87 26.69 12.44
C TYR A 370 -3.61 28.22 12.56
N LEU A 371 -3.35 28.89 11.44
CA LEU A 371 -3.12 30.33 11.38
C LEU A 371 -4.42 31.06 11.03
#